data_AF-A0A3D6CFG5-F1
#
_entry.id   AF-A0A3D6CFG5-F1
#
_cell.length_a   1.000
_cell.length_b   1.000
_cell.length_c   1.000
_cell.angle_alpha   90.00
_cell.angle_beta   90.00
_cell.angle_gamma   90.00
#
_symmetry.space_group_name_H-M   'P 1'
#
loop_
_entity.id
_entity.type
_entity.pdbx_description
1 polymer ?
#
loop_
_entity_poly.entity_id
_entity_poly.type
_entity_poly.pdbx_seq_one_letter_code
_entity_poly.pdbx_strand_id
1 'polypeptide(L)'
;LLHERKPNADFSFILTQSYFMKKIIVLSALALFSAGAAFSQTRLLEKVEKKAGALVIPYEKYVLPNGLTLVIHEDHSDPVVHVDVTYHVGSAREEIGKSGFAHFFE
;
A
#
# COMPACT_ATOMS: atom_id res chain seq x y z
N LEU A 1 66.49 -18.30 20.42
CA LEU A 1 65.08 -18.65 20.69
C LEU A 1 64.21 -17.71 19.88
N LEU A 2 63.71 -18.20 18.74
CA LEU A 2 62.81 -17.43 17.87
C LEU A 2 61.51 -17.21 18.65
N HIS A 3 61.25 -15.96 19.01
CA HIS A 3 60.02 -15.59 19.71
C HIS A 3 58.90 -15.54 18.67
N GLU A 4 58.19 -16.65 18.57
CA GLU A 4 57.05 -16.86 17.69
C GLU A 4 55.90 -15.93 18.14
N ARG A 5 55.66 -14.83 17.41
CA ARG A 5 54.50 -13.97 17.66
C ARG A 5 53.22 -14.74 17.32
N LYS A 6 52.40 -15.06 18.33
CA LYS A 6 51.03 -15.59 18.13
C LYS A 6 50.14 -14.57 17.40
N PRO A 7 49.57 -14.88 16.22
CA PRO A 7 48.63 -14.01 15.53
C PRO A 7 47.17 -14.48 15.71
N ASN A 8 46.67 -14.57 16.95
CA ASN A 8 45.38 -15.26 17.18
C ASN A 8 44.28 -14.39 17.82
N ALA A 9 44.59 -13.22 18.38
CA ALA A 9 43.58 -12.35 19.01
C ALA A 9 42.91 -11.41 17.99
N ASP A 10 43.67 -10.90 17.01
CA ASP A 10 43.16 -9.93 16.03
C ASP A 10 42.18 -10.56 15.04
N PHE A 11 42.39 -11.82 14.65
CA PHE A 11 41.57 -12.48 13.64
C PHE A 11 40.16 -12.80 14.12
N SER A 12 40.02 -13.23 15.39
CA SER A 12 38.71 -13.49 16.00
C SER A 12 37.89 -12.20 16.15
N PHE A 13 38.54 -11.10 16.56
CA PHE A 13 37.90 -9.78 16.68
C PHE A 13 37.39 -9.26 15.32
N ILE A 14 38.19 -9.39 14.26
CA ILE A 14 37.80 -9.03 12.89
C ILE A 14 36.61 -9.88 12.41
N LEU A 15 36.59 -11.18 12.72
CA LEU A 15 35.50 -12.08 12.34
C LEU A 15 34.19 -11.72 13.06
N THR A 16 34.26 -11.39 14.36
CA THR A 16 33.10 -10.98 15.15
C THR A 16 32.55 -9.63 14.68
N GLN A 17 33.41 -8.66 14.37
CA GLN A 17 32.99 -7.37 13.80
C GLN A 17 32.40 -7.53 12.38
N SER A 18 32.97 -8.40 11.56
CA SER A 18 32.41 -8.74 10.24
C SER A 18 31.01 -9.37 10.36
N TYR A 19 30.82 -10.26 11.33
CA TYR A 19 29.53 -10.91 11.59
C TYR A 19 28.47 -9.92 12.12
N PHE A 20 28.88 -8.99 12.99
CA PHE A 20 28.02 -7.91 13.50
C PHE A 20 27.58 -6.96 12.37
N MET A 21 28.51 -6.55 11.49
CA MET A 21 28.18 -5.73 10.31
C MET A 21 27.24 -6.43 9.34
N LYS A 22 27.43 -7.72 9.07
CA LYS A 22 26.51 -8.51 8.22
C LYS A 22 25.10 -8.55 8.80
N LYS A 23 24.94 -8.66 10.12
CA LYS A 23 23.63 -8.60 10.79
C LYS A 23 22.95 -7.25 10.62
N ILE A 24 23.69 -6.15 10.76
CA ILE A 24 23.16 -4.79 10.54
C ILE A 24 22.68 -4.63 9.10
N ILE A 25 23.45 -5.10 8.12
CA ILE A 25 23.07 -5.03 6.70
C ILE A 25 21.78 -5.83 6.47
N VAL A 26 21.68 -7.06 6.97
CA VAL A 26 20.47 -7.89 6.83
C VAL A 26 19.25 -7.25 7.50
N LEU A 27 19.41 -6.71 8.71
CA LEU A 27 18.32 -6.02 9.42
C LEU A 27 17.86 -4.75 8.69
N SER A 28 18.80 -3.97 8.16
CA SER A 28 18.47 -2.77 7.38
C SER A 28 17.77 -3.10 6.06
N ALA A 29 18.22 -4.15 5.36
CA ALA A 29 17.56 -4.64 4.15
C ALA A 29 16.13 -5.15 4.43
N LEU A 30 15.93 -5.85 5.55
CA LEU A 30 14.61 -6.33 5.97
C LEU A 30 13.68 -5.16 6.36
N ALA A 31 14.21 -4.14 7.03
CA ALA A 31 13.48 -2.92 7.35
C ALA A 31 13.08 -2.12 6.09
N LEU A 32 13.98 -2.00 5.12
CA LEU A 32 13.69 -1.36 3.82
C LEU A 32 12.64 -2.14 3.02
N PHE A 33 12.73 -3.47 3.01
CA PHE A 33 11.76 -4.32 2.31
C PHE A 33 10.36 -4.21 2.92
N SER A 34 10.24 -4.22 4.25
CA SER A 34 8.96 -4.07 4.95
C SER A 34 8.32 -2.69 4.75
N ALA A 35 9.11 -1.61 4.66
CA ALA A 35 8.61 -0.27 4.37
C ALA A 35 8.00 -0.16 2.96
N GLY A 36 8.61 -0.80 1.95
CA GLY A 36 8.07 -0.82 0.59
C GLY A 36 6.73 -1.55 0.49
N ALA A 37 6.56 -2.65 1.24
CA ALA A 37 5.30 -3.40 1.30
C ALA A 37 4.15 -2.58 1.91
N ALA A 38 4.44 -1.73 2.91
CA ALA A 38 3.43 -0.92 3.58
C ALA A 38 2.78 0.13 2.66
N PHE A 39 3.51 0.65 1.65
CA PHE A 39 2.98 1.62 0.69
C PHE A 39 2.07 0.99 -0.38
N SER A 40 2.18 -0.31 -0.61
CA SER A 40 1.39 -1.03 -1.62
C SER A 40 0.12 -1.66 -1.05
N GLN A 41 -0.35 -1.20 0.11
CA GLN A 41 -1.52 -1.77 0.77
C GLN A 41 -2.78 -0.91 0.57
N THR A 42 -3.91 -1.57 0.38
CA THR A 42 -5.24 -0.94 0.43
C THR A 42 -5.47 -0.32 1.81
N ARG A 43 -5.91 0.94 1.82
CA ARG A 43 -6.13 1.69 3.05
C ARG A 43 -7.60 2.01 3.24
N LEU A 44 -8.16 1.67 4.40
CA LEU A 44 -9.47 2.15 4.84
C LEU A 44 -9.38 3.65 5.16
N LEU A 45 -10.20 4.46 4.49
CA LEU A 45 -10.29 5.91 4.68
C LEU A 45 -11.38 6.29 5.66
N GLU A 46 -12.53 5.62 5.57
CA GLU A 46 -13.73 5.99 6.32
C GLU A 46 -14.62 4.76 6.49
N LYS A 47 -15.23 4.63 7.66
CA LYS A 47 -16.26 3.63 7.93
C LYS A 47 -17.44 4.29 8.61
N VAL A 48 -18.61 4.13 8.01
CA VAL A 48 -19.88 4.63 8.53
C VAL A 48 -20.71 3.45 9.00
N GLU A 49 -20.94 3.40 10.31
CA GLU A 49 -21.74 2.36 10.96
C GLU A 49 -23.22 2.78 11.06
N LYS A 50 -24.11 1.79 11.12
CA LYS A 50 -25.55 2.04 11.31
C LYS A 50 -25.81 2.55 12.73
N LYS A 51 -26.44 3.71 12.86
CA LYS A 51 -26.83 4.29 14.16
C LYS A 51 -28.35 4.25 14.35
N ALA A 52 -28.80 3.72 15.49
CA ALA A 52 -30.22 3.64 15.81
C ALA A 52 -30.88 5.04 15.82
N GLY A 53 -32.00 5.17 15.11
CA GLY A 53 -32.75 6.42 14.99
C GLY A 53 -32.15 7.48 14.06
N ALA A 54 -31.03 7.19 13.39
CA ALA A 54 -30.45 8.07 12.38
C ALA A 54 -30.72 7.54 10.97
N LEU A 55 -31.09 8.42 10.04
CA LEU A 55 -31.16 8.09 8.61
C LEU A 55 -29.75 8.15 8.02
N VAL A 56 -29.02 7.04 8.13
CA VAL A 56 -27.65 6.89 7.62
C VAL A 56 -27.55 5.55 6.88
N ILE A 57 -26.93 5.58 5.71
CA ILE A 57 -26.58 4.38 4.94
C ILE A 57 -25.16 3.97 5.36
N PRO A 58 -24.96 2.78 5.95
CA PRO A 58 -23.63 2.34 6.36
C PRO A 58 -22.76 2.00 5.15
N TYR A 59 -21.49 2.37 5.17
CA TYR A 59 -20.55 2.03 4.10
C TYR A 59 -19.10 2.03 4.60
N GLU A 60 -18.22 1.43 3.81
CA GLU A 60 -16.77 1.50 3.98
C GLU A 60 -16.13 2.14 2.74
N LYS A 61 -15.19 3.04 2.96
CA LYS A 61 -14.44 3.73 1.91
C LYS A 61 -12.98 3.35 1.98
N TYR A 62 -12.43 2.87 0.88
CA TYR A 62 -11.04 2.48 0.75
C TYR A 62 -10.34 3.28 -0.35
N VAL A 63 -9.02 3.36 -0.27
CA VAL A 63 -8.14 3.71 -1.40
C VAL A 63 -7.21 2.55 -1.69
N LEU A 64 -7.16 2.14 -2.95
CA LEU A 64 -6.26 1.12 -3.44
C LEU A 64 -4.86 1.72 -3.73
N PRO A 65 -3.80 0.90 -3.84
CA PRO A 65 -2.45 1.37 -4.14
C PRO A 65 -2.32 2.16 -5.46
N ASN A 66 -3.20 1.89 -6.44
CA ASN A 66 -3.26 2.62 -7.71
C ASN A 66 -4.05 3.94 -7.64
N GLY A 67 -4.52 4.34 -6.44
CA GLY A 67 -5.32 5.55 -6.22
C GLY A 67 -6.82 5.38 -6.44
N LEU A 68 -7.30 4.21 -6.86
CA LEU A 68 -8.74 3.97 -7.03
C LEU A 68 -9.45 4.05 -5.66
N THR A 69 -10.54 4.81 -5.62
CA THR A 69 -11.41 4.87 -4.44
C THR A 69 -12.50 3.82 -4.58
N LEU A 70 -12.66 3.00 -3.54
CA LEU A 70 -13.72 2.01 -3.46
C LEU A 70 -14.69 2.41 -2.36
N VAL A 71 -15.99 2.41 -2.65
CA VAL A 71 -17.06 2.62 -1.67
C VAL A 71 -17.90 1.36 -1.66
N ILE A 72 -17.98 0.70 -0.50
CA ILE A 72 -18.67 -0.58 -0.33
C ILE A 72 -19.84 -0.39 0.63
N HIS A 73 -21.01 -0.79 0.17
CA HIS A 73 -22.19 -0.96 1.01
C HIS A 73 -22.62 -2.42 0.93
N GLU A 74 -22.70 -3.09 2.07
CA GLU A 74 -23.18 -4.47 2.17
C GLU A 74 -24.61 -4.47 2.72
N ASP A 75 -25.51 -5.16 2.02
CA ASP A 75 -26.88 -5.41 2.42
C ASP A 75 -27.25 -6.87 2.09
N HIS A 76 -28.01 -7.51 2.99
CA HIS A 76 -28.43 -8.90 2.88
C HIS A 76 -29.94 -9.03 2.66
N SER A 77 -30.63 -7.97 2.23
CA SER A 77 -32.05 -8.02 1.88
C SER A 77 -32.32 -8.96 0.71
N ASP A 78 -31.42 -8.98 -0.28
CA ASP A 78 -31.58 -9.68 -1.55
C ASP A 78 -30.25 -10.29 -2.03
N PRO A 79 -30.26 -11.44 -2.72
CA PRO A 79 -29.04 -12.08 -3.25
C PRO A 79 -28.60 -11.44 -4.57
N VAL A 80 -28.40 -10.12 -4.58
CA VAL A 80 -28.04 -9.31 -5.76
C VAL A 80 -26.78 -8.51 -5.46
N VAL A 81 -25.94 -8.30 -6.49
CA VAL A 81 -24.75 -7.45 -6.41
C VAL A 81 -24.86 -6.36 -7.48
N HIS A 82 -24.56 -5.12 -7.10
CA HIS A 82 -24.46 -3.99 -8.01
C HIS A 82 -23.04 -3.42 -7.97
N VAL A 83 -22.47 -3.14 -9.14
CA VAL A 83 -21.12 -2.58 -9.28
C VAL A 83 -21.18 -1.41 -10.26
N ASP A 84 -20.65 -0.27 -9.83
CA ASP A 84 -20.53 0.94 -10.63
C ASP A 84 -19.07 1.40 -10.59
N VAL A 85 -18.57 1.87 -11.74
CA VAL A 85 -17.26 2.50 -11.87
C VAL A 85 -17.45 3.86 -12.52
N THR A 86 -17.28 4.92 -11.72
CA THR A 86 -17.33 6.29 -12.22
C THR A 86 -15.93 6.86 -12.44
N TYR A 87 -15.71 7.45 -13.60
CA TYR A 87 -14.49 8.20 -13.91
C TYR A 87 -14.73 9.69 -13.78
N HIS A 88 -13.74 10.42 -13.27
CA HIS A 88 -13.81 11.88 -13.15
C HIS A 88 -13.45 12.59 -14.47
N VAL A 89 -14.16 12.24 -15.53
CA VAL A 89 -14.04 12.76 -16.90
C VAL A 89 -15.43 13.06 -17.48
N GLY A 90 -15.52 13.54 -18.73
CA GLY A 90 -16.79 13.79 -19.41
C GLY A 90 -16.69 14.94 -20.42
N SER A 91 -17.81 15.24 -21.08
CA SER A 91 -17.90 16.29 -22.13
C SER A 91 -17.45 17.67 -21.64
N ALA A 92 -17.63 17.97 -20.35
CA ALA A 92 -17.16 19.21 -19.73
C ALA A 92 -15.64 19.43 -19.78
N ARG A 93 -14.86 18.39 -20.15
CA ARG A 93 -13.39 18.44 -20.29
C ARG A 93 -12.93 18.29 -21.74
N GLU A 94 -13.84 18.42 -22.72
CA GLU A 94 -13.49 18.34 -24.12
C GLU A 94 -12.73 19.58 -24.60
N GLU A 95 -11.82 19.38 -25.54
CA GLU A 95 -11.13 20.47 -26.22
C GLU A 95 -11.97 20.98 -27.39
N ILE A 96 -11.77 22.25 -27.76
CA ILE A 96 -12.41 22.85 -28.92
C ILE A 96 -12.05 22.02 -30.17
N GLY A 97 -13.06 21.64 -30.96
CA GLY A 97 -12.88 20.79 -32.14
C GLY A 97 -12.84 19.29 -31.84
N LYS A 98 -12.96 18.86 -30.56
CA LYS A 98 -13.09 17.46 -30.14
C LYS A 98 -14.42 17.18 -29.44
N SER A 99 -15.49 17.86 -29.87
CA SER A 99 -16.82 17.63 -29.28
C SER A 99 -17.28 16.19 -29.52
N GLY A 100 -17.83 15.55 -28.49
CA GLY A 100 -18.35 14.18 -28.55
C GLY A 100 -17.28 13.10 -28.33
N PHE A 101 -16.03 13.47 -28.08
CA PHE A 101 -14.97 12.51 -27.75
C PHE A 101 -15.26 11.74 -26.47
N ALA A 102 -15.81 12.37 -25.43
CA ALA A 102 -16.09 11.68 -24.18
C ALA A 102 -17.13 10.56 -24.37
N HIS A 103 -18.21 10.87 -25.10
CA HIS A 103 -19.25 9.89 -25.44
C HIS A 103 -18.75 8.82 -26.43
N PHE A 104 -17.77 9.14 -27.28
CA PHE A 104 -17.16 8.16 -28.17
C PHE A 104 -16.39 7.04 -27.42
N PHE A 105 -15.91 7.31 -26.20
CA PHE A 105 -15.19 6.35 -25.36
C PHE A 105 -16.03 5.80 -24.19
N GLU A 106 -17.29 6.20 -24.08
CA GLU A 106 -18.28 5.65 -23.14
C GLU A 106 -18.85 4.33 -23.67
#